data_AF-A0A5C5YEE8-F1
#
_entry.id   AF-A0A5C5YEE8-F1
#
_cell.length_a   1.000
_cell.length_b   1.000
_cell.length_c   1.000
_cell.angle_alpha   90.00
_cell.angle_beta   90.00
_cell.angle_gamma   90.00
#
_symmetry.space_group_name_H-M   'P 1'
#
loop_
_entity.id
_entity.type
_entity.pdbx_description
1 polymer ?
#
loop_
_entity_poly.entity_id
_entity_poly.type
_entity_poly.pdbx_seq_one_letter_code
_entity_poly.pdbx_strand_id
1 'polypeptide(L)'
;MTESTEYLHALLTSGGTFLIATLLIFMCVGAWLLNLVALPGNWLAVLVLAVYAWLGPESGRTEIGLVPLGLAFSVAVIGELVEFAAGAVGASRAGASRRSTLMAIAGSMVGAVIGGIIGLPVPVLGPVLAALLFGGLGATAGAMLAEWYDGKPWRENWRIGHAAFWGRTTGTAGKMVAGLLILLICLIAVLF
;
A
#
# COMPACT_ATOMS: atom_id res chain seq x y z
N MET A 1 27.29 -2.31 -31.73
CA MET A 1 26.09 -1.59 -31.25
C MET A 1 24.86 -2.14 -31.98
N THR A 2 24.73 -3.47 -32.01
CA THR A 2 23.83 -4.19 -32.94
C THR A 2 23.24 -5.42 -32.23
N GLU A 3 24.05 -6.09 -31.40
CA GLU A 3 23.58 -7.19 -30.55
C GLU A 3 22.64 -6.75 -29.42
N SER A 4 22.93 -5.64 -28.72
CA SER A 4 22.05 -5.16 -27.63
C SER A 4 20.64 -4.79 -28.11
N THR A 5 20.55 -4.26 -29.33
CA THR A 5 19.28 -3.94 -30.01
C THR A 5 18.53 -5.20 -30.45
N GLU A 6 19.24 -6.28 -30.82
CA GLU A 6 18.63 -7.58 -31.13
C GLU A 6 18.12 -8.31 -29.88
N TYR A 7 18.85 -8.28 -28.75
CA TYR A 7 18.34 -8.84 -27.49
C TYR A 7 17.11 -8.08 -26.98
N LEU A 8 17.10 -6.75 -27.13
CA LEU A 8 15.92 -5.93 -26.88
C LEU A 8 14.75 -6.31 -27.80
N HIS A 9 15.00 -6.50 -29.10
CA HIS A 9 13.97 -6.95 -30.05
C HIS A 9 13.46 -8.37 -29.79
N ALA A 10 14.34 -9.29 -29.40
CA ALA A 10 14.01 -10.68 -29.09
C ALA A 10 13.21 -10.81 -27.77
N LEU A 11 13.50 -9.95 -26.79
CA LEU A 11 12.65 -9.76 -25.60
C LEU A 11 11.28 -9.19 -26.02
N LEU A 12 11.20 -8.35 -27.04
CA LEU A 12 9.94 -7.78 -27.53
C LEU A 12 9.13 -8.76 -28.41
N THR A 13 9.73 -9.82 -28.95
CA THR A 13 9.01 -10.84 -29.74
C THR A 13 8.38 -11.91 -28.86
N SER A 14 7.12 -11.70 -28.48
CA SER A 14 6.18 -12.62 -27.81
C SER A 14 6.60 -13.23 -26.46
N GLY A 15 7.80 -13.79 -26.29
CA GLY A 15 8.26 -14.38 -25.03
C GLY A 15 8.56 -13.33 -23.95
N GLY A 16 9.21 -12.23 -24.31
CA GLY A 16 9.55 -11.21 -23.30
C GLY A 16 8.45 -10.18 -23.05
N THR A 17 7.42 -10.04 -23.89
CA THR A 17 6.22 -9.27 -23.53
C THR A 17 5.48 -9.91 -22.36
N PHE A 18 5.36 -11.25 -22.35
CA PHE A 18 4.85 -12.00 -21.19
C PHE A 18 5.75 -11.86 -19.96
N LEU A 19 7.08 -11.87 -20.14
CA LEU A 19 8.02 -11.64 -19.03
C LEU A 19 7.83 -10.24 -18.42
N ILE A 20 7.77 -9.18 -19.22
CA ILE A 20 7.58 -7.80 -18.74
C ILE A 20 6.21 -7.65 -18.08
N ALA A 21 5.14 -8.24 -18.64
CA ALA A 21 3.82 -8.25 -18.01
C ALA A 21 3.82 -9.00 -16.66
N THR A 22 4.56 -10.11 -16.57
CA THR A 22 4.75 -10.84 -15.31
C THR A 22 5.48 -9.99 -14.28
N LEU A 23 6.56 -9.32 -14.68
CA LEU A 23 7.31 -8.41 -13.81
C LEU A 23 6.44 -7.22 -13.35
N LEU A 24 5.60 -6.67 -14.23
CA LEU A 24 4.62 -5.64 -13.87
C LEU A 24 3.72 -6.10 -12.72
N ILE A 25 3.16 -7.31 -12.82
CA ILE A 25 2.29 -7.87 -11.76
C ILE A 25 3.06 -7.96 -10.44
N PHE A 26 4.30 -8.47 -10.46
CA PHE A 26 5.12 -8.56 -9.24
C PHE A 26 5.44 -7.17 -8.65
N MET A 27 5.73 -6.17 -9.49
CA MET A 27 5.93 -4.79 -9.04
C MET A 27 4.66 -4.22 -8.39
N CYS A 28 3.49 -4.50 -8.98
CA CYS A 28 2.21 -4.08 -8.40
C CYS A 28 1.90 -4.80 -7.08
N VAL A 29 2.25 -6.08 -6.95
CA VAL A 29 2.11 -6.83 -5.69
C VAL A 29 3.05 -6.25 -4.63
N GLY A 30 4.29 -5.94 -5.00
CA GLY A 30 5.23 -5.24 -4.12
C GLY A 30 4.65 -3.90 -3.66
N ALA A 31 4.18 -3.07 -4.60
CA ALA A 31 3.55 -1.80 -4.32
C ALA A 31 2.32 -1.95 -3.41
N TRP A 32 1.49 -2.98 -3.61
CA TRP A 32 0.35 -3.29 -2.75
C TRP A 32 0.78 -3.61 -1.31
N LEU A 33 1.83 -4.42 -1.12
CA LEU A 33 2.37 -4.75 0.20
C LEU A 33 2.95 -3.54 0.94
N LEU A 34 3.49 -2.54 0.22
CA LEU A 34 4.01 -1.31 0.84
C LEU A 34 2.93 -0.51 1.60
N ASN A 35 1.64 -0.67 1.24
CA ASN A 35 0.55 -0.03 1.99
C ASN A 35 0.50 -0.47 3.47
N LEU A 36 0.91 -1.71 3.78
CA LEU A 36 0.93 -2.23 5.17
C LEU A 36 1.86 -1.42 6.07
N VAL A 37 2.96 -0.91 5.52
CA VAL A 37 3.98 -0.12 6.24
C VAL A 37 3.79 1.39 6.05
N ALA A 38 2.57 1.84 5.79
CA ALA A 38 2.20 3.25 5.66
C ALA A 38 2.83 4.02 4.49
N LEU A 39 3.28 3.31 3.46
CA LEU A 39 3.78 3.93 2.23
C LEU A 39 2.66 4.13 1.20
N PRO A 40 2.82 5.06 0.24
CA PRO A 40 1.84 5.32 -0.83
C PRO A 40 1.89 4.24 -1.92
N GLY A 41 1.63 2.98 -1.55
CA GLY A 41 1.75 1.82 -2.42
C GLY A 41 0.84 1.88 -3.64
N ASN A 42 -0.41 2.34 -3.48
CA ASN A 42 -1.35 2.46 -4.60
C ASN A 42 -0.87 3.48 -5.66
N TRP A 43 -0.23 4.57 -5.24
CA TRP A 43 0.38 5.53 -6.16
C TRP A 43 1.56 4.93 -6.91
N LEU A 44 2.39 4.13 -6.23
CA LEU A 44 3.48 3.42 -6.87
C LEU A 44 2.95 2.42 -7.91
N ALA A 45 1.87 1.68 -7.61
CA ALA A 45 1.24 0.79 -8.57
C ALA A 45 0.76 1.56 -9.81
N VAL A 46 0.05 2.69 -9.64
CA VAL A 46 -0.38 3.55 -10.75
C VAL A 46 0.81 4.07 -11.57
N LEU A 47 1.89 4.49 -10.91
CA LEU A 47 3.10 4.96 -11.58
C LEU A 47 3.71 3.85 -12.45
N VAL A 48 3.85 2.64 -11.91
CA VAL A 48 4.41 1.50 -12.66
C VAL A 48 3.48 1.11 -13.82
N LEU A 49 2.15 1.13 -13.62
CA LEU A 49 1.19 0.94 -14.71
C LEU A 49 1.33 2.01 -15.80
N ALA A 50 1.50 3.27 -15.43
CA ALA A 50 1.68 4.37 -16.38
C ALA A 50 2.98 4.22 -17.19
N VAL A 51 4.07 3.84 -16.52
CA VAL A 51 5.35 3.55 -17.18
C VAL A 51 5.20 2.38 -18.14
N TYR A 52 4.49 1.31 -17.75
CA TYR A 52 4.21 0.18 -18.63
C TYR A 52 3.32 0.58 -19.81
N ALA A 53 2.26 1.36 -19.59
CA ALA A 53 1.40 1.85 -20.67
C ALA A 53 2.14 2.74 -21.67
N TRP A 54 3.21 3.43 -21.24
CA TRP A 54 4.01 4.31 -22.08
C TRP A 54 5.15 3.59 -22.81
N LEU A 55 5.85 2.66 -22.14
CA LEU A 55 7.03 1.97 -22.69
C LEU A 55 6.74 0.54 -23.18
N GLY A 56 5.57 0.02 -22.85
CA GLY A 56 5.15 -1.33 -23.17
C GLY A 56 4.70 -1.50 -24.62
N PRO A 57 4.16 -2.68 -24.96
CA PRO A 57 3.72 -2.98 -26.32
C PRO A 57 2.59 -2.05 -26.76
N GLU A 58 2.71 -1.49 -27.97
CA GLU A 58 1.66 -0.65 -28.60
C GLU A 58 0.46 -1.45 -29.13
N SER A 59 0.62 -2.77 -29.27
CA SER A 59 -0.46 -3.65 -29.72
C SER A 59 -0.27 -5.07 -29.18
N GLY A 60 -1.38 -5.76 -28.97
CA GLY A 60 -1.40 -7.16 -28.56
C GLY A 60 -2.04 -7.38 -27.19
N ARG A 61 -2.07 -8.64 -26.76
CA ARG A 61 -2.86 -9.10 -25.58
C ARG A 61 -2.37 -8.56 -24.24
N THR A 62 -1.18 -7.96 -24.20
CA THR A 62 -0.58 -7.39 -22.98
C THR A 62 -0.55 -5.87 -23.02
N GLU A 63 -1.16 -5.22 -24.02
CA GLU A 63 -1.23 -3.76 -24.11
C GLU A 63 -2.09 -3.19 -22.98
N ILE A 64 -1.59 -2.14 -22.30
CA ILE A 64 -2.39 -1.41 -21.30
C ILE A 64 -2.74 -0.04 -21.86
N GLY A 65 -4.01 0.14 -22.24
CA GLY A 65 -4.55 1.42 -22.68
C GLY A 65 -4.86 2.41 -21.55
N LEU A 66 -5.37 3.58 -21.93
CA LEU A 66 -5.73 4.66 -20.99
C LEU A 66 -6.87 4.30 -20.03
N VAL A 67 -7.76 3.38 -20.41
CA VAL A 67 -8.92 3.00 -19.58
C VAL A 67 -8.51 2.26 -18.30
N PRO A 68 -7.75 1.14 -18.34
CA PRO A 68 -7.23 0.51 -17.13
C PRO A 68 -6.42 1.49 -16.25
N LEU A 69 -5.60 2.35 -16.86
CA LEU A 69 -4.82 3.34 -16.14
C LEU A 69 -5.71 4.36 -15.42
N GLY A 70 -6.74 4.89 -16.09
CA GLY A 70 -7.70 5.82 -15.51
C GLY A 70 -8.53 5.18 -14.38
N LEU A 71 -8.90 3.91 -14.52
CA LEU A 71 -9.57 3.16 -13.45
C LEU A 71 -8.65 2.97 -12.24
N ALA A 72 -7.41 2.53 -12.47
CA ALA A 72 -6.42 2.33 -11.42
C ALA A 72 -6.12 3.63 -10.66
N PHE A 73 -5.93 4.73 -11.38
CA PHE A 73 -5.77 6.06 -10.80
C PHE A 73 -6.97 6.46 -9.93
N SER A 74 -8.19 6.28 -10.44
CA SER A 74 -9.42 6.62 -9.72
C SER A 74 -9.56 5.80 -8.43
N VAL A 75 -9.27 4.51 -8.49
CA VAL A 75 -9.27 3.61 -7.32
C VAL A 75 -8.18 4.00 -6.31
N ALA A 76 -6.99 4.38 -6.78
CA ALA A 76 -5.91 4.85 -5.92
C ALA A 76 -6.33 6.10 -5.14
N VAL A 77 -6.93 7.09 -5.82
CA VAL A 77 -7.49 8.29 -5.17
C VAL A 77 -8.50 7.92 -4.10
N ILE A 78 -9.47 7.05 -4.41
CA ILE A 78 -10.49 6.62 -3.44
C ILE A 78 -9.83 5.92 -2.24
N GLY A 79 -8.89 5.01 -2.46
CA GLY A 79 -8.19 4.29 -1.39
C GLY A 79 -7.42 5.21 -0.45
N GLU A 80 -6.75 6.22 -1.00
CA GLU A 80 -6.03 7.23 -0.22
C GLU A 80 -7.01 8.10 0.57
N LEU A 81 -8.11 8.56 -0.05
CA LEU A 81 -9.15 9.32 0.64
C LEU A 81 -9.77 8.54 1.81
N VAL A 82 -9.99 7.23 1.64
CA VAL A 82 -10.47 6.35 2.72
C VAL A 82 -9.47 6.28 3.87
N GLU A 83 -8.17 6.13 3.59
CA GLU A 83 -7.14 6.12 4.63
C GLU A 83 -7.05 7.46 5.36
N PHE A 84 -7.04 8.58 4.62
CA PHE A 84 -7.02 9.92 5.19
C PHE A 84 -8.26 10.18 6.05
N ALA A 85 -9.45 9.80 5.59
CA ALA A 85 -10.68 9.97 6.35
C ALA A 85 -10.67 9.12 7.63
N ALA A 86 -10.28 7.84 7.55
CA ALA A 86 -10.21 6.96 8.71
C ALA A 86 -9.21 7.46 9.76
N GLY A 87 -8.02 7.89 9.33
CA GLY A 87 -6.97 8.42 10.22
C GLY A 87 -7.32 9.78 10.82
N ALA A 88 -7.78 10.73 10.01
CA ALA A 88 -8.08 12.08 10.46
C ALA A 88 -9.30 12.13 11.38
N VAL A 89 -10.37 11.39 11.07
CA VAL A 89 -11.59 11.35 11.90
C VAL A 89 -11.31 10.67 13.23
N GLY A 90 -10.53 9.58 13.24
CA GLY A 90 -10.15 8.87 14.47
C GLY A 90 -9.31 9.73 15.41
N ALA A 91 -8.22 10.31 14.91
CA ALA A 91 -7.27 11.07 15.73
C ALA A 91 -7.85 12.41 16.24
N SER A 92 -8.56 13.15 15.37
CA SER A 92 -9.12 14.46 15.74
C SER A 92 -10.20 14.36 16.82
N ARG A 93 -11.10 13.36 16.72
CA ARG A 93 -12.18 13.15 17.71
C ARG A 93 -11.66 12.70 19.08
N ALA A 94 -10.50 12.06 19.13
CA ALA A 94 -9.92 11.58 20.39
C ALA A 94 -9.15 12.67 21.17
N GLY A 95 -8.84 13.80 20.53
CA GLY A 95 -8.02 14.86 21.10
C GLY A 95 -6.51 14.60 21.00
N ALA A 96 -6.07 13.86 19.97
CA ALA A 96 -4.66 13.56 19.74
C ALA A 96 -3.86 14.82 19.40
N SER A 97 -2.70 14.98 20.03
CA SER A 97 -1.76 16.04 19.71
C SER A 97 -1.07 15.78 18.36
N ARG A 98 -0.51 16.82 17.73
CA ARG A 98 0.26 16.65 16.49
C ARG A 98 1.44 15.68 16.66
N ARG A 99 2.08 15.72 17.83
CA ARG A 99 3.18 14.82 18.20
C ARG A 99 2.68 13.38 18.32
N SER A 100 1.51 13.17 18.90
CA SER A 100 0.86 11.86 19.00
C SER A 100 0.57 11.27 17.63
N THR A 101 0.02 12.05 16.69
CA THR A 101 -0.20 11.60 15.31
C THR A 101 1.10 11.18 14.63
N LEU A 102 2.18 11.95 14.77
CA LEU A 102 3.48 11.62 14.16
C LEU A 102 4.08 10.34 14.76
N MET A 103 4.06 10.20 16.08
CA MET A 103 4.57 9.01 16.76
C MET A 103 3.71 7.77 16.46
N ALA A 104 2.40 7.94 16.27
CA ALA A 104 1.52 6.86 15.83
C ALA A 104 1.89 6.35 14.42
N ILE A 105 2.23 7.24 13.49
CA ILE A 105 2.69 6.84 12.15
C ILE A 105 4.01 6.07 12.27
N ALA A 106 5.00 6.62 12.97
CA ALA A 106 6.30 5.95 13.15
C ALA A 106 6.16 4.60 13.85
N GLY A 107 5.38 4.55 14.92
CA GLY A 107 5.07 3.32 15.64
C GLY A 107 4.35 2.31 14.76
N SER A 108 3.41 2.74 13.91
CA SER A 108 2.74 1.86 12.96
C SER A 108 3.70 1.25 11.94
N MET A 109 4.66 2.01 11.43
CA MET A 109 5.63 1.49 10.46
C MET A 109 6.49 0.41 11.09
N VAL A 110 7.03 0.68 12.28
CA VAL A 110 7.83 -0.28 13.05
C VAL A 110 7.01 -1.53 13.40
N GLY A 111 5.79 -1.31 13.91
CA GLY A 111 4.87 -2.38 14.23
C GLY A 111 4.53 -3.25 13.02
N ALA A 112 4.21 -2.65 11.88
CA ALA A 112 3.89 -3.39 10.67
C ALA A 112 5.06 -4.23 10.15
N VAL A 113 6.29 -3.71 10.20
CA VAL A 113 7.50 -4.47 9.82
C VAL A 113 7.71 -5.65 10.76
N ILE A 114 7.66 -5.42 12.07
CA ILE A 114 7.82 -6.48 13.09
C ILE A 114 6.71 -7.53 12.93
N GLY A 115 5.46 -7.10 12.76
CA GLY A 115 4.32 -7.98 12.53
C GLY A 115 4.49 -8.82 11.28
N GLY A 116 4.92 -8.23 10.17
CA GLY A 116 5.18 -8.96 8.92
C GLY A 116 6.19 -10.10 9.10
N ILE A 117 7.26 -9.87 9.88
CA ILE A 117 8.26 -10.89 10.21
C ILE A 117 7.67 -11.98 11.12
N ILE A 118 6.92 -11.58 12.16
CA ILE A 118 6.24 -12.53 13.07
C ILE A 118 5.24 -13.41 12.32
N GLY A 119 4.59 -12.87 11.29
CA GLY A 119 3.61 -13.58 10.48
C GLY A 119 4.18 -14.62 9.51
N LEU A 120 5.50 -14.65 9.27
CA LEU A 120 6.14 -15.55 8.30
C LEU A 120 5.81 -17.06 8.45
N PRO A 121 5.60 -17.62 9.66
CA PRO A 121 5.25 -19.03 9.80
C PRO A 121 3.94 -19.45 9.11
N VAL A 122 3.03 -18.50 8.86
CA VAL A 122 1.79 -18.74 8.10
C VAL A 122 1.93 -18.06 6.73
N PRO A 123 2.23 -18.80 5.65
CA PRO A 123 2.54 -18.21 4.35
C PRO A 123 1.41 -17.31 3.83
N VAL A 124 1.79 -16.22 3.15
CA VAL A 124 0.93 -15.24 2.47
C VAL A 124 0.00 -14.45 3.42
N LEU A 125 -0.90 -15.12 4.14
CA LEU A 125 -1.88 -14.45 5.01
C LEU A 125 -1.28 -14.00 6.34
N GLY A 126 -0.34 -14.76 6.90
CA GLY A 126 0.30 -14.44 8.17
C GLY A 126 0.97 -13.07 8.17
N PRO A 127 1.90 -12.78 7.24
CA PRO A 127 2.58 -11.49 7.19
C PRO A 127 1.62 -10.31 7.00
N VAL A 128 0.58 -10.46 6.16
CA VAL A 128 -0.39 -9.39 5.88
C VAL A 128 -1.22 -9.08 7.13
N LEU A 129 -1.81 -10.09 7.76
CA LEU A 129 -2.65 -9.92 8.94
C LEU A 129 -1.82 -9.44 10.14
N ALA A 130 -0.63 -10.01 10.33
CA ALA A 130 0.25 -9.61 11.41
C ALA A 130 0.79 -8.18 11.20
N ALA A 131 1.20 -7.79 10.00
CA ALA A 131 1.60 -6.40 9.72
C ALA A 131 0.46 -5.41 9.97
N LEU A 132 -0.78 -5.76 9.60
CA LEU A 132 -1.94 -4.92 9.84
C LEU A 132 -2.25 -4.74 11.33
N LEU A 133 -2.23 -5.84 12.10
CA LEU A 133 -2.50 -5.82 13.54
C LEU A 133 -1.38 -5.13 14.32
N PHE A 134 -0.12 -5.51 14.08
CA PHE A 134 1.01 -4.90 14.77
C PHE A 134 1.23 -3.45 14.31
N GLY A 135 0.86 -3.08 13.09
CA GLY A 135 0.79 -1.68 12.67
C GLY A 135 -0.19 -0.87 13.52
N GLY A 136 -1.39 -1.41 13.79
CA GLY A 136 -2.34 -0.79 14.72
C GLY A 136 -1.81 -0.69 16.16
N LEU A 137 -1.17 -1.76 16.66
CA LEU A 137 -0.55 -1.77 18.00
C LEU A 137 0.60 -0.78 18.10
N GLY A 138 1.44 -0.70 17.07
CA GLY A 138 2.50 0.28 16.95
C GLY A 138 1.97 1.71 16.93
N ALA A 139 0.87 1.95 16.22
CA ALA A 139 0.19 3.25 16.24
C ALA A 139 -0.30 3.62 17.64
N THR A 140 -0.88 2.64 18.35
CA THR A 140 -1.35 2.80 19.74
C THR A 140 -0.18 3.17 20.65
N ALA A 141 0.89 2.39 20.63
CA ALA A 141 2.07 2.62 21.46
C ALA A 141 2.70 3.97 21.17
N GLY A 142 2.90 4.31 19.89
CA GLY A 142 3.46 5.60 19.48
C GLY A 142 2.60 6.79 19.93
N ALA A 143 1.30 6.72 19.69
CA ALA A 143 0.35 7.75 20.12
C ALA A 143 0.39 7.94 21.63
N MET A 144 0.37 6.83 22.39
CA MET A 144 0.28 6.88 23.85
C MET A 144 1.58 7.34 24.51
N LEU A 145 2.72 6.99 23.95
CA LEU A 145 4.02 7.46 24.42
C LEU A 145 4.12 8.98 24.30
N ALA A 146 3.69 9.54 23.18
CA ALA A 146 3.68 11.00 22.97
C ALA A 146 2.82 11.73 24.01
N GLU A 147 1.59 11.26 24.22
CA GLU A 147 0.64 11.88 25.17
C GLU A 147 1.06 11.70 26.63
N TRP A 148 1.75 10.61 26.95
CA TRP A 148 2.32 10.41 28.28
C TRP A 148 3.42 11.43 28.58
N TYR A 149 4.30 11.71 27.62
CA TYR A 149 5.29 12.78 27.75
C TYR A 149 4.66 14.17 27.90
N ASP A 150 3.47 14.36 27.35
CA ASP A 150 2.70 15.62 27.47
C ASP A 150 1.85 15.66 28.76
N GLY A 151 1.97 14.65 29.64
CA GLY A 151 1.37 14.62 30.98
C GLY A 151 -0.12 14.28 31.01
N LYS A 152 -0.68 13.72 29.93
CA LYS A 152 -2.12 13.40 29.87
C LYS A 152 -2.52 12.27 30.84
N PRO A 153 -3.72 12.35 31.43
CA PRO A 153 -4.21 11.30 32.33
C PRO A 153 -4.42 9.98 31.58
N TRP A 154 -4.17 8.86 32.26
CA TRP A 154 -4.20 7.51 31.67
C TRP A 154 -5.48 7.22 30.87
N ARG A 155 -6.65 7.62 31.38
CA ARG A 155 -7.94 7.39 30.72
C ARG A 155 -8.05 8.13 29.37
N GLU A 156 -7.53 9.35 29.29
CA GLU A 156 -7.51 10.11 28.03
C GLU A 156 -6.48 9.53 27.08
N ASN A 157 -5.30 9.16 27.61
CA ASN A 157 -4.23 8.56 26.83
C ASN A 157 -4.68 7.24 26.15
N TRP A 158 -5.34 6.35 26.91
CA TRP A 158 -5.89 5.10 26.38
C TRP A 158 -6.93 5.33 25.28
N ARG A 159 -7.79 6.35 25.43
CA ARG A 159 -8.77 6.72 24.40
C ARG A 159 -8.09 7.16 23.10
N ILE A 160 -7.00 7.92 23.20
CA ILE A 160 -6.20 8.36 22.05
C ILE A 160 -5.52 7.15 21.38
N GLY A 161 -4.89 6.28 22.17
CA GLY A 161 -4.27 5.05 21.65
C GLY A 161 -5.26 4.15 20.92
N HIS A 162 -6.43 3.89 21.49
CA HIS A 162 -7.46 3.06 20.86
C HIS A 162 -8.02 3.68 19.57
N ALA A 163 -8.17 5.01 19.53
CA ALA A 163 -8.54 5.70 18.30
C ALA A 163 -7.45 5.61 17.22
N ALA A 164 -6.18 5.69 17.60
CA ALA A 164 -5.05 5.51 16.70
C ALA A 164 -4.99 4.07 16.13
N PHE A 165 -5.26 3.05 16.96
CA PHE A 165 -5.37 1.65 16.52
C PHE A 165 -6.39 1.51 15.38
N TRP A 166 -7.65 1.86 15.66
CA TRP A 166 -8.73 1.62 14.72
C TRP A 166 -8.66 2.52 13.50
N GLY A 167 -8.24 3.78 13.66
CA GLY A 167 -7.98 4.69 12.55
C GLY A 167 -6.93 4.13 11.60
N ARG A 168 -5.82 3.60 12.15
CA ARG A 168 -4.75 3.01 11.35
C ARG A 168 -5.17 1.70 10.70
N THR A 169 -5.75 0.77 11.45
CA THR A 169 -6.11 -0.57 10.97
C THR A 169 -7.20 -0.50 9.90
N THR A 170 -8.27 0.26 10.12
CA THR A 170 -9.37 0.36 9.14
C THR A 170 -8.96 1.16 7.90
N GLY A 171 -8.19 2.24 8.07
CA GLY A 171 -7.64 3.00 6.95
C GLY A 171 -6.72 2.15 6.07
N THR A 172 -5.78 1.41 6.68
CA THR A 172 -4.88 0.51 5.96
C THR A 172 -5.65 -0.61 5.28
N ALA A 173 -6.65 -1.22 5.95
CA ALA A 173 -7.48 -2.27 5.34
C ALA A 173 -8.25 -1.76 4.11
N GLY A 174 -8.87 -0.58 4.20
CA GLY A 174 -9.55 0.05 3.06
C GLY A 174 -8.60 0.32 1.90
N LYS A 175 -7.40 0.83 2.20
CA LYS A 175 -6.33 1.07 1.21
C LYS A 175 -5.85 -0.22 0.55
N MET A 176 -5.72 -1.30 1.31
CA MET A 176 -5.37 -2.63 0.81
C MET A 176 -6.43 -3.18 -0.14
N VAL A 177 -7.72 -2.98 0.14
CA VAL A 177 -8.81 -3.36 -0.78
C VAL A 177 -8.71 -2.57 -2.08
N ALA A 178 -8.48 -1.25 -2.02
CA ALA A 178 -8.27 -0.43 -3.20
C ALA A 178 -7.06 -0.90 -4.04
N GLY A 179 -5.94 -1.22 -3.38
CA GLY A 179 -4.76 -1.75 -4.08
C GLY A 179 -4.99 -3.14 -4.68
N LEU A 180 -5.81 -3.98 -4.06
CA LEU A 180 -6.22 -5.26 -4.64
C LEU A 180 -7.07 -5.06 -5.91
N LEU A 181 -7.95 -4.06 -5.93
CA LEU A 181 -8.70 -3.70 -7.13
C LEU A 181 -7.78 -3.20 -8.25
N ILE A 182 -6.75 -2.41 -7.93
CA ILE A 182 -5.71 -1.99 -8.91
C ILE A 182 -4.98 -3.22 -9.48
N LEU A 183 -4.63 -4.19 -8.63
CA LEU A 183 -4.02 -5.45 -9.07
C LEU A 183 -4.93 -6.24 -10.02
N LEU A 184 -6.23 -6.31 -9.73
CA LEU A 184 -7.20 -6.96 -10.60
C LEU A 184 -7.34 -6.25 -11.94
N ILE A 185 -7.36 -4.91 -11.95
CA ILE A 185 -7.37 -4.10 -13.17
C ILE A 185 -6.12 -4.40 -14.00
N CYS A 186 -4.94 -4.39 -13.38
CA CYS A 186 -3.68 -4.72 -14.04
C CYS A 186 -3.70 -6.13 -14.62
N LEU A 187 -4.15 -7.12 -13.85
CA LEU A 187 -4.21 -8.52 -14.26
C LEU A 187 -5.14 -8.72 -15.46
N ILE A 188 -6.34 -8.11 -15.42
CA ILE A 188 -7.30 -8.18 -16.52
C ILE A 188 -6.72 -7.53 -17.77
N ALA A 189 -6.11 -6.35 -17.63
CA ALA A 189 -5.57 -5.59 -18.75
C ALA A 189 -4.41 -6.30 -19.49
N VAL A 190 -3.63 -7.13 -18.79
CA VAL A 190 -2.52 -7.87 -19.45
C VAL A 190 -2.90 -9.27 -19.94
N LEU A 191 -4.13 -9.72 -19.67
CA LEU A 191 -4.63 -11.04 -20.10
C LEU A 191 -5.58 -10.97 -21.30
N PHE A 192 -6.28 -9.84 -21.47
CA PHE A 192 -7.33 -9.63 -22.46
C PHE A 192 -7.05 -8.39 -23.30
#